data_AF-A0A0R3TG91-F1
#
_entry.id   AF-A0A0R3TG91-F1
#
_cell.length_a   1.000
_cell.length_b   1.000
_cell.length_c   1.000
_cell.angle_alpha   90.00
_cell.angle_beta   90.00
_cell.angle_gamma   90.00
#
_symmetry.space_group_name_H-M   'P 1'
#
loop_
_entity.id
_entity.type
_entity.pdbx_description
1 polymer ?
#
loop_
_entity_poly.entity_id
_entity_poly.type
_entity_poly.pdbx_seq_one_letter_code
_entity_poly.pdbx_strand_id
1 'polypeptide(L)'
;MGSTGPLYCGKIPFATEEFQLCVDVTDNMGSKNEHCYFRLFFKAESPNSIFTTLEAIASGTDSDIANALKTGDPNEISVTVQSVARLLAEGHWANLTDPTSAAKMRADIAVQLVDAVGSVEVTDANTLRQITSTINALALASSDIPRSGQEKLLSIIENVSRNVRDISKVASKDDSVTVGRMVLDSFFNIMTGIQSQTDNPLPGDAITDLKEMDYDTSIEAGELDSHSELGSFNTLFARDTKNKQETLSTNMYRQMMELQEEVYGAISGMLAAGEGISSRTDSGAMFVRKVMKTEVDKWISDY
;
A
#
# COMPACT_ATOMS: atom_id res chain seq x y z
N MET A 1 20.45 41.67 -0.39
CA MET A 1 19.18 41.43 0.35
C MET A 1 18.92 39.94 0.29
N GLY A 2 19.30 39.20 1.32
CA GLY A 2 19.07 37.75 1.40
C GLY A 2 17.64 37.51 1.85
N SER A 3 16.89 36.72 1.09
CA SER A 3 15.58 36.22 1.52
C SER A 3 15.79 35.41 2.81
N THR A 4 15.27 35.89 3.93
CA THR A 4 15.19 35.19 5.23
C THR A 4 13.89 34.39 5.34
N GLY A 5 13.34 33.93 4.22
CA GLY A 5 12.20 33.02 4.22
C GLY A 5 12.62 31.59 4.59
N PRO A 6 11.72 30.76 5.13
CA PRO A 6 11.98 29.34 5.29
C PRO A 6 12.30 28.73 3.91
N LEU A 7 13.46 28.08 3.83
CA LEU A 7 13.88 27.32 2.65
C LEU A 7 13.53 25.86 2.87
N TYR A 8 12.69 25.31 1.98
CA TYR A 8 12.42 23.88 1.90
C TYR A 8 13.21 23.29 0.73
N CYS A 9 14.05 22.30 1.02
CA CYS A 9 14.69 21.44 0.03
C CYS A 9 14.16 20.03 0.26
N GLY A 10 13.46 19.47 -0.73
CA GLY A 10 12.92 18.12 -0.64
C GLY A 10 12.83 17.47 -2.02
N LYS A 11 12.81 16.14 -2.03
CA LYS A 11 12.42 15.38 -3.22
C LYS A 11 10.90 15.44 -3.38
N ILE A 12 10.42 15.45 -4.61
CA ILE A 12 8.98 15.39 -4.92
C ILE A 12 8.72 13.98 -5.43
N PRO A 13 7.60 13.33 -5.05
CA PRO A 13 7.30 12.01 -5.55
C PRO A 13 7.15 12.01 -7.08
N PHE A 14 7.52 10.90 -7.71
CA PHE A 14 7.27 10.73 -9.14
C PHE A 14 5.77 10.95 -9.43
N ALA A 15 5.47 11.78 -10.44
CA ALA A 15 4.10 12.08 -10.84
C ALA A 15 4.02 12.24 -12.36
N THR A 16 3.01 11.62 -12.99
CA THR A 16 2.71 11.75 -14.42
C THR A 16 1.66 12.82 -14.73
N GLU A 17 1.02 13.35 -13.69
CA GLU A 17 0.01 14.38 -13.77
C GLU A 17 0.48 15.69 -13.11
N GLU A 18 -0.39 16.70 -13.18
CA GLU A 18 -0.18 17.98 -12.50
C GLU A 18 0.03 17.76 -10.99
N PHE A 19 1.19 18.15 -10.49
CA PHE A 19 1.50 18.11 -9.06
C PHE A 19 1.41 19.51 -8.47
N GLN A 20 0.53 19.70 -7.50
CA GLN A 20 0.43 20.96 -6.77
C GLN A 20 1.27 20.88 -5.50
N LEU A 21 2.34 21.68 -5.40
CA LEU A 21 3.12 21.75 -4.16
C LEU A 21 2.38 22.64 -3.16
N CYS A 22 1.87 22.01 -2.10
CA CYS A 22 1.28 22.66 -0.95
C CYS A 22 2.17 22.47 0.29
N VAL A 23 2.38 23.56 1.03
CA VAL A 23 3.08 23.53 2.32
C VAL A 23 2.05 23.81 3.39
N ASP A 24 1.90 22.84 4.29
CA ASP A 24 1.11 22.97 5.50
C ASP A 24 2.01 23.44 6.65
N VAL A 25 1.61 24.54 7.30
CA VAL A 25 2.18 24.93 8.58
C VAL A 25 1.09 24.81 9.64
N THR A 26 1.33 23.95 10.62
CA THR A 26 0.44 23.79 11.78
C THR A 26 0.96 24.68 12.91
N ASP A 27 0.08 25.51 13.47
CA ASP A 27 0.41 26.27 14.69
C ASP A 27 0.31 25.40 15.95
N ASN A 28 0.77 25.94 17.08
CA ASN A 28 0.73 25.23 18.37
C ASN A 28 -0.69 24.96 18.91
N MET A 29 -1.72 25.52 18.27
CA MET A 29 -3.13 25.33 18.61
C MET A 29 -3.82 24.33 17.65
N GLY A 30 -3.07 23.72 16.71
CA GLY A 30 -3.62 22.80 15.72
C GLY A 30 -4.31 23.48 14.52
N SER A 31 -4.21 24.80 14.39
CA SER A 31 -4.67 25.51 13.21
C SER A 31 -3.70 25.27 12.06
N LYS A 32 -4.25 24.91 10.90
CA LYS A 32 -3.48 24.69 9.68
C LYS A 32 -3.58 25.91 8.77
N ASN A 33 -2.42 26.36 8.31
CA ASN A 33 -2.34 27.26 7.17
C ASN A 33 -1.68 26.51 6.01
N GLU A 34 -2.50 26.07 5.06
CA GLU A 34 -2.06 25.48 3.80
C GLU A 34 -1.86 26.58 2.76
N HIS A 35 -0.66 26.63 2.18
CA HIS A 35 -0.40 27.45 1.01
C HIS A 35 0.16 26.60 -0.12
N CYS A 36 -0.56 26.61 -1.25
CA CYS A 36 -0.12 25.96 -2.48
C CYS A 36 0.55 26.98 -3.40
N TYR A 37 1.83 26.79 -3.67
CA TYR A 37 2.66 27.83 -4.28
C TYR A 37 2.76 27.71 -5.80
N PHE A 38 2.81 26.49 -6.33
CA PHE A 38 2.99 26.27 -7.77
C PHE A 38 2.52 24.88 -8.20
N ARG A 39 2.09 24.82 -9.46
CA ARG A 39 1.72 23.61 -10.18
C ARG A 39 2.90 23.17 -11.04
N LEU A 40 3.37 21.96 -10.83
CA LEU A 40 4.48 21.35 -11.54
C LEU A 40 3.93 20.39 -12.58
N PHE A 41 4.44 20.51 -13.81
CA PHE A 41 4.20 19.56 -14.88
C PHE A 41 5.49 18.78 -15.09
N PHE A 42 5.44 17.48 -14.83
CA PHE A 42 6.56 16.60 -15.08
C PHE A 42 6.52 16.10 -16.51
N LYS A 43 7.69 16.03 -17.13
CA LYS A 43 7.83 15.34 -18.41
C LYS A 43 7.64 13.85 -18.11
N ALA A 44 6.65 13.22 -18.74
CA ALA A 44 6.48 11.77 -18.65
C ALA A 44 7.80 11.07 -19.00
N GLU A 45 8.28 10.23 -18.10
CA GLU A 45 9.48 9.44 -18.35
C GLU A 45 9.21 8.40 -19.43
N SER A 46 10.21 8.16 -20.28
CA SER A 46 10.11 7.07 -21.23
C SER A 46 10.16 5.72 -20.50
N PRO A 47 9.48 4.67 -20.97
CA PRO A 47 9.53 3.34 -20.36
C PRO A 47 10.96 2.82 -20.11
N ASN A 48 11.90 3.13 -21.00
CA ASN A 48 13.31 2.75 -20.82
C ASN A 48 13.98 3.46 -19.63
N SER A 49 13.64 4.72 -19.37
CA SER A 49 14.15 5.48 -18.22
C SER A 49 13.65 4.88 -16.91
N ILE A 50 12.35 4.61 -16.83
CA ILE A 50 11.72 3.94 -15.69
C ILE A 50 12.40 2.59 -15.44
N PHE A 51 12.59 1.78 -16.50
CA PHE A 51 13.26 0.50 -16.39
C PHE A 51 14.71 0.62 -15.87
N THR A 52 15.52 1.52 -16.44
CA THR A 52 16.90 1.73 -15.98
C THR A 52 16.96 2.15 -14.52
N THR A 53 16.05 3.01 -14.06
CA THR A 53 15.96 3.39 -12.64
C THR A 53 15.61 2.20 -11.76
N LEU A 54 14.62 1.39 -12.14
CA LEU A 54 14.22 0.21 -11.37
C LEU A 54 15.30 -0.87 -11.35
N GLU A 55 16.01 -1.08 -12.46
CA GLU A 55 17.17 -1.97 -12.52
C GLU A 55 18.31 -1.48 -11.62
N ALA A 56 18.55 -0.16 -11.57
CA ALA A 56 19.54 0.43 -10.69
C ALA A 56 19.18 0.23 -9.20
N ILE A 57 17.92 0.39 -8.84
CA ILE A 57 17.41 0.13 -7.49
C ILE A 57 17.57 -1.36 -7.13
N ALA A 58 17.13 -2.27 -8.00
CA ALA A 58 17.22 -3.70 -7.73
C ALA A 58 18.67 -4.22 -7.64
N SER A 59 19.58 -3.66 -8.44
CA SER A 59 21.01 -4.00 -8.39
C SER A 59 21.75 -3.34 -7.22
N GLY A 60 21.08 -2.46 -6.47
CA GLY A 60 21.68 -1.70 -5.37
C GLY A 60 22.69 -0.63 -5.82
N THR A 61 22.70 -0.29 -7.11
CA THR A 61 23.52 0.79 -7.65
C THR A 61 22.88 2.16 -7.44
N ASP A 62 21.54 2.20 -7.45
CA ASP A 62 20.78 3.28 -6.86
C ASP A 62 20.64 3.04 -5.34
N SER A 63 21.03 4.05 -4.57
CA SER A 63 21.03 3.99 -3.11
C SER A 63 19.91 4.82 -2.48
N ASP A 64 18.93 5.29 -3.25
CA ASP A 64 17.90 6.21 -2.76
C ASP A 64 17.07 5.61 -1.61
N ILE A 65 16.58 4.37 -1.75
CA ILE A 65 15.86 3.68 -0.66
C ILE A 65 16.78 3.49 0.55
N ALA A 66 18.01 3.00 0.32
CA ALA A 66 18.99 2.78 1.38
C ALA A 66 19.41 4.07 2.09
N ASN A 67 19.46 5.20 1.38
CA ASN A 67 19.82 6.50 1.94
C ASN A 67 18.66 7.09 2.72
N ALA A 68 17.42 7.01 2.21
CA ALA A 68 16.23 7.41 2.96
C ALA A 68 16.08 6.61 4.27
N LEU A 69 16.36 5.30 4.23
CA LEU A 69 16.41 4.47 5.43
C LEU A 69 17.51 4.91 6.42
N LYS A 70 18.67 5.36 5.93
CA LYS A 70 19.76 5.85 6.80
C LYS A 70 19.45 7.19 7.46
N THR A 71 18.69 8.07 6.81
CA THR A 71 18.32 9.36 7.42
C THR A 71 17.30 9.15 8.53
N GLY A 72 16.45 8.14 8.42
CA GLY A 72 15.38 7.86 9.37
C GLY A 72 14.30 8.94 9.38
N ASP A 73 14.30 9.85 8.39
CA ASP A 73 13.29 10.90 8.26
C ASP A 73 12.03 10.30 7.62
N PRO A 74 10.89 10.30 8.33
CA PRO A 74 9.62 9.82 7.79
C PRO A 74 9.22 10.49 6.46
N ASN A 75 9.58 11.76 6.24
CA ASN A 75 9.30 12.45 4.98
C ASN A 75 10.12 11.88 3.83
N GLU A 76 11.44 11.71 4.02
CA GLU A 76 12.32 11.19 2.98
C GLU A 76 11.95 9.75 2.62
N ILE A 77 11.64 8.94 3.62
CA ILE A 77 11.13 7.57 3.43
C ILE A 77 9.82 7.62 2.66
N SER A 78 8.87 8.44 3.08
CA SER A 78 7.55 8.52 2.46
C SER A 78 7.62 8.92 0.99
N VAL A 79 8.37 9.97 0.66
CA VAL A 79 8.54 10.43 -0.72
C VAL A 79 9.24 9.37 -1.57
N THR A 80 10.28 8.73 -1.04
CA THR A 80 11.03 7.70 -1.77
C THR A 80 10.14 6.50 -2.07
N VAL A 81 9.40 6.01 -1.07
CA VAL A 81 8.49 4.88 -1.24
C VAL A 81 7.41 5.20 -2.26
N GLN A 82 6.75 6.36 -2.14
CA GLN A 82 5.70 6.76 -3.09
C GLN A 82 6.22 6.86 -4.53
N SER A 83 7.44 7.39 -4.71
CA SER A 83 8.07 7.49 -6.03
C SER A 83 8.32 6.13 -6.65
N VAL A 84 8.99 5.24 -5.92
CA VAL A 84 9.41 3.94 -6.45
C VAL A 84 8.22 3.01 -6.60
N ALA A 85 7.24 3.03 -5.69
CA ALA A 85 6.00 2.25 -5.83
C ALA A 85 5.24 2.63 -7.11
N ARG A 86 5.20 3.91 -7.45
CA ARG A 86 4.60 4.36 -8.70
C ARG A 86 5.41 3.94 -9.93
N LEU A 87 6.74 4.04 -9.88
CA LEU A 87 7.59 3.54 -10.96
C LEU A 87 7.40 2.02 -11.18
N LEU A 88 7.24 1.24 -10.12
CA LEU A 88 6.91 -0.19 -10.20
C LEU A 88 5.58 -0.41 -10.93
N ALA A 89 4.53 0.31 -10.51
CA ALA A 89 3.18 0.17 -11.07
C ALA A 89 3.08 0.62 -12.54
N GLU A 90 3.83 1.65 -12.93
CA GLU A 90 3.84 2.18 -14.30
C GLU A 90 4.90 1.51 -15.21
N GLY A 91 5.81 0.74 -14.62
CA GLY A 91 6.90 0.07 -15.32
C GLY A 91 6.39 -0.90 -16.39
N HIS A 92 6.82 -0.70 -17.63
CA HIS A 92 6.52 -1.63 -18.72
C HIS A 92 7.62 -2.70 -18.81
N TRP A 93 7.43 -3.78 -18.06
CA TRP A 93 8.41 -4.88 -17.90
C TRP A 93 8.44 -5.87 -19.08
N ALA A 94 7.59 -5.67 -20.09
CA ALA A 94 7.42 -6.58 -21.23
C ALA A 94 8.64 -6.69 -22.16
N ASN A 95 9.60 -5.75 -22.07
CA ASN A 95 10.80 -5.74 -22.91
C ASN A 95 11.96 -6.59 -22.36
N LEU A 96 11.80 -7.23 -21.21
CA LEU A 96 12.82 -8.13 -20.67
C LEU A 96 12.73 -9.50 -21.34
N THR A 97 13.89 -10.00 -21.79
CA THR A 97 14.04 -11.33 -22.42
C THR A 97 13.73 -12.50 -21.47
N ASP A 98 13.66 -12.25 -20.15
CA ASP A 98 13.31 -13.26 -19.15
C ASP A 98 12.23 -12.72 -18.18
N PRO A 99 10.96 -13.16 -18.33
CA PRO A 99 9.85 -12.78 -17.45
C PRO A 99 10.06 -13.16 -15.98
N THR A 100 10.78 -14.25 -15.70
CA THR A 100 11.00 -14.71 -14.32
C THR A 100 11.98 -13.79 -13.59
N SER A 101 13.08 -13.42 -14.25
CA SER A 101 14.03 -12.43 -13.71
C SER A 101 13.36 -11.07 -13.50
N ALA A 102 12.49 -10.65 -14.42
CA ALA A 102 11.70 -9.43 -14.28
C ALA A 102 10.80 -9.46 -13.04
N ALA A 103 10.05 -10.54 -12.84
CA ALA A 103 9.15 -10.71 -11.71
C ALA A 103 9.91 -10.75 -10.37
N LYS A 104 11.07 -11.41 -10.34
CA LYS A 104 11.94 -11.41 -9.16
C LYS A 104 12.45 -10.01 -8.83
N MET A 105 12.89 -9.25 -9.84
CA MET A 105 13.35 -7.87 -9.66
C MET A 105 12.26 -6.98 -9.03
N ARG A 106 11.02 -7.08 -9.53
CA ARG A 106 9.89 -6.33 -8.96
C ARG A 106 9.61 -6.72 -7.52
N ALA A 107 9.63 -8.03 -7.22
CA ALA A 107 9.44 -8.54 -5.88
C ALA A 107 10.52 -8.03 -4.91
N ASP A 108 11.79 -8.04 -5.32
CA ASP A 108 12.91 -7.57 -4.51
C ASP A 108 12.78 -6.06 -4.20
N ILE A 109 12.37 -5.23 -5.18
CA ILE A 109 12.10 -3.80 -4.94
C ILE A 109 10.89 -3.64 -4.02
N ALA A 110 9.79 -4.34 -4.27
CA ALA A 110 8.57 -4.24 -3.48
C ALA A 110 8.81 -4.57 -1.99
N VAL A 111 9.63 -5.58 -1.70
CA VAL A 111 10.06 -5.90 -0.32
C VAL A 111 10.85 -4.76 0.31
N GLN A 112 11.80 -4.15 -0.43
CA GLN A 112 12.55 -3.00 0.08
C GLN A 112 11.63 -1.82 0.43
N LEU A 113 10.57 -1.59 -0.36
CA LEU A 113 9.59 -0.55 -0.08
C LEU A 113 8.76 -0.87 1.16
N VAL A 114 8.29 -2.11 1.31
CA VAL A 114 7.56 -2.53 2.52
C VAL A 114 8.44 -2.40 3.76
N ASP A 115 9.71 -2.80 3.68
CA ASP A 115 10.68 -2.64 4.78
C ASP A 115 10.89 -1.17 5.14
N ALA A 116 10.97 -0.30 4.13
CA ALA A 116 11.08 1.13 4.34
C ALA A 116 9.85 1.71 5.07
N VAL A 117 8.62 1.33 4.66
CA VAL A 117 7.40 1.75 5.37
C VAL A 117 7.37 1.21 6.80
N GLY A 118 7.78 -0.04 7.01
CA GLY A 118 7.82 -0.66 8.34
C GLY A 118 8.82 -0.02 9.31
N SER A 119 9.77 0.77 8.81
CA SER A 119 10.73 1.50 9.64
C SER A 119 10.18 2.80 10.24
N VAL A 120 9.03 3.30 9.76
CA VAL A 120 8.45 4.56 10.24
C VAL A 120 7.54 4.29 11.44
N GLU A 121 7.80 4.97 12.55
CA GLU A 121 6.97 4.87 13.75
C GLU A 121 5.76 5.82 13.68
N VAL A 122 4.56 5.27 13.88
CA VAL A 122 3.30 6.03 13.91
C VAL A 122 3.15 6.69 15.29
N THR A 123 3.56 7.95 15.43
CA THR A 123 3.56 8.65 16.74
C THR A 123 2.65 9.87 16.80
N ASP A 124 2.30 10.43 15.64
CA ASP A 124 1.49 11.64 15.53
C ASP A 124 0.67 11.67 14.23
N ALA A 125 -0.12 12.74 14.05
CA ALA A 125 -0.97 12.89 12.87
C ALA A 125 -0.18 12.98 11.55
N ASN A 126 1.03 13.53 11.56
CA ASN A 126 1.86 13.69 10.37
C ASN A 126 2.43 12.34 9.92
N THR A 127 3.00 11.58 10.85
CA THR A 127 3.54 10.25 10.63
C THR A 127 2.45 9.25 10.25
N LEU A 128 1.26 9.34 10.86
CA LEU A 128 0.08 8.59 10.43
C LEU A 128 -0.28 8.90 8.98
N ARG A 129 -0.39 10.19 8.62
CA ARG A 129 -0.71 10.61 7.25
C ARG A 129 0.33 10.11 6.25
N GLN A 130 1.62 10.22 6.58
CA GLN A 130 2.73 9.75 5.74
C GLN A 130 2.68 8.23 5.53
N ILE A 131 2.52 7.45 6.60
CA ILE A 131 2.48 5.99 6.51
C ILE A 131 1.24 5.55 5.71
N THR A 132 0.06 6.09 6.00
CA THR A 132 -1.15 5.76 5.23
C THR A 132 -1.00 6.14 3.75
N SER A 133 -0.36 7.27 3.45
CA SER A 133 -0.04 7.67 2.07
C SER A 133 0.92 6.69 1.39
N THR A 134 1.96 6.20 2.09
CA THR A 134 2.87 5.19 1.56
C THR A 134 2.21 3.83 1.35
N ILE A 135 1.31 3.41 2.25
CA ILE A 135 0.51 2.18 2.08
C ILE A 135 -0.38 2.31 0.83
N ASN A 136 -1.00 3.48 0.63
CA ASN A 136 -1.82 3.73 -0.55
C ASN A 136 -0.99 3.69 -1.85
N ALA A 137 0.23 4.22 -1.85
CA ALA A 137 1.12 4.09 -3.00
C ALA A 137 1.59 2.65 -3.23
N LEU A 138 1.95 1.93 -2.18
CA LEU A 138 2.30 0.50 -2.24
C LEU A 138 1.15 -0.35 -2.77
N ALA A 139 -0.09 0.04 -2.49
CA ALA A 139 -1.27 -0.65 -3.00
C ALA A 139 -1.27 -0.74 -4.53
N LEU A 140 -0.72 0.25 -5.23
CA LEU A 140 -0.62 0.24 -6.71
C LEU A 140 0.35 -0.82 -7.25
N ALA A 141 1.33 -1.24 -6.43
CA ALA A 141 2.31 -2.27 -6.74
C ALA A 141 2.08 -3.56 -5.92
N SER A 142 0.89 -3.73 -5.35
CA SER A 142 0.57 -4.85 -4.45
C SER A 142 0.72 -6.22 -5.09
N SER A 143 0.50 -6.33 -6.41
CA SER A 143 0.70 -7.56 -7.18
C SER A 143 2.15 -8.00 -7.25
N ASP A 144 3.10 -7.10 -6.98
CA ASP A 144 4.54 -7.39 -6.96
C ASP A 144 5.08 -7.63 -5.54
N ILE A 145 4.28 -7.51 -4.49
CA ILE A 145 4.72 -7.78 -3.12
C ILE A 145 4.67 -9.30 -2.87
N PRO A 146 5.80 -10.00 -2.64
CA PRO A 146 5.81 -11.43 -2.33
C PRO A 146 5.23 -11.72 -0.94
N ARG A 147 4.92 -12.98 -0.65
CA ARG A 147 4.28 -13.43 0.60
C ARG A 147 4.97 -12.89 1.85
N SER A 148 6.30 -12.95 1.89
CA SER A 148 7.09 -12.41 3.02
C SER A 148 6.94 -10.88 3.19
N GLY A 149 6.78 -10.14 2.09
CA GLY A 149 6.47 -8.71 2.12
C GLY A 149 5.02 -8.44 2.51
N GLN A 150 4.07 -9.28 2.07
CA GLN A 150 2.66 -9.18 2.44
C GLN A 150 2.44 -9.40 3.94
N GLU A 151 3.18 -10.32 4.57
CA GLU A 151 3.17 -10.52 6.03
C GLU A 151 3.68 -9.27 6.78
N LYS A 152 4.73 -8.62 6.28
CA LYS A 152 5.22 -7.36 6.86
C LYS A 152 4.21 -6.23 6.66
N LEU A 153 3.62 -6.13 5.47
CA LEU A 153 2.57 -5.16 5.18
C LEU A 153 1.36 -5.34 6.10
N LEU A 154 0.98 -6.59 6.38
CA LEU A 154 -0.07 -6.92 7.35
C LEU A 154 0.25 -6.33 8.73
N SER A 155 1.46 -6.54 9.25
CA SER A 155 1.90 -5.97 10.53
C SER A 155 1.94 -4.44 10.52
N ILE A 156 2.27 -3.81 9.38
CA ILE A 156 2.21 -2.36 9.24
C ILE A 156 0.77 -1.85 9.32
N ILE A 157 -0.16 -2.50 8.61
CA ILE A 157 -1.59 -2.15 8.62
C ILE A 157 -2.18 -2.37 10.02
N GLU A 158 -1.80 -3.46 10.71
CA GLU A 158 -2.13 -3.69 12.12
C GLU A 158 -1.67 -2.54 13.02
N ASN A 159 -0.44 -2.05 12.82
CA ASN A 159 0.10 -0.94 13.59
C ASN A 159 -0.67 0.36 13.32
N VAL A 160 -0.98 0.66 12.06
CA VAL A 160 -1.80 1.83 11.70
C VAL A 160 -3.20 1.71 12.31
N SER A 161 -3.84 0.55 12.22
CA SER A 161 -5.17 0.29 12.78
C SER A 161 -5.22 0.55 14.28
N ARG A 162 -4.19 0.10 15.02
CA ARG A 162 -4.07 0.34 16.47
C ARG A 162 -3.92 1.81 16.84
N ASN A 163 -3.32 2.64 15.98
CA ASN A 163 -2.98 4.02 16.30
C ASN A 163 -3.97 5.06 15.72
N VAL A 164 -4.69 4.73 14.64
CA VAL A 164 -5.51 5.71 13.89
C VAL A 164 -6.53 6.41 14.77
N ARG A 165 -7.24 5.68 15.63
CA ARG A 165 -8.30 6.24 16.47
C ARG A 165 -7.74 7.20 17.54
N ASP A 166 -6.64 6.84 18.17
CA ASP A 166 -6.05 7.65 19.24
C ASP A 166 -5.39 8.92 18.70
N ILE A 167 -4.64 8.80 17.60
CA ILE A 167 -4.02 9.95 16.93
C ILE A 167 -5.08 10.89 16.36
N SER A 168 -6.17 10.34 15.81
CA SER A 168 -7.26 11.16 15.25
C SER A 168 -7.97 12.03 16.30
N LYS A 169 -7.89 11.70 17.60
CA LYS A 169 -8.48 12.54 18.67
C LYS A 169 -7.82 13.92 18.78
N VAL A 170 -6.55 14.01 18.41
CA VAL A 170 -5.76 15.25 18.45
C VAL A 170 -5.44 15.80 17.06
N ALA A 171 -5.73 15.04 16.00
CA ALA A 171 -5.57 15.46 14.62
C ALA A 171 -6.70 16.42 14.17
N SER A 172 -6.45 17.15 13.10
CA SER A 172 -7.49 17.94 12.45
C SER A 172 -8.55 17.04 11.78
N LYS A 173 -9.76 17.57 11.57
CA LYS A 173 -10.80 16.91 10.77
C LYS A 173 -10.27 16.55 9.38
N ASP A 174 -9.59 17.49 8.73
CA ASP A 174 -9.11 17.32 7.36
C ASP A 174 -8.02 16.23 7.26
N ASP A 175 -7.14 16.13 8.26
CA ASP A 175 -6.18 15.01 8.33
C ASP A 175 -6.89 13.68 8.46
N SER A 176 -7.82 13.57 9.41
CA SER A 176 -8.52 12.32 9.70
C SER A 176 -9.34 11.86 8.49
N VAL A 177 -9.98 12.81 7.80
CA VAL A 177 -10.72 12.57 6.54
C VAL A 177 -9.78 12.15 5.42
N THR A 178 -8.60 12.78 5.30
CA THR A 178 -7.59 12.44 4.29
C THR A 178 -7.01 11.05 4.51
N VAL A 179 -6.63 10.72 5.75
CA VAL A 179 -6.21 9.37 6.16
C VAL A 179 -7.30 8.36 5.82
N GLY A 180 -8.56 8.67 6.18
CA GLY A 180 -9.67 7.78 5.87
C GLY A 180 -9.85 7.52 4.38
N ARG A 181 -9.76 8.56 3.55
CA ARG A 181 -9.84 8.40 2.09
C ARG A 181 -8.72 7.49 1.56
N MET A 182 -7.47 7.71 1.99
CA MET A 182 -6.34 6.89 1.57
C MET A 182 -6.47 5.41 1.98
N VAL A 183 -7.06 5.13 3.15
CA VAL A 183 -7.37 3.75 3.57
C VAL A 183 -8.43 3.10 2.67
N LEU A 184 -9.46 3.86 2.28
CA LEU A 184 -10.50 3.36 1.39
C LEU A 184 -9.94 3.11 -0.03
N ASP A 185 -9.06 3.99 -0.52
CA ASP A 185 -8.41 3.88 -1.83
C ASP A 185 -7.46 2.69 -1.92
N SER A 186 -6.73 2.38 -0.85
CA SER A 186 -5.75 1.30 -0.85
C SER A 186 -6.37 -0.10 -0.85
N PHE A 187 -7.58 -0.24 -0.30
CA PHE A 187 -8.20 -1.54 -0.04
C PHE A 187 -8.31 -2.44 -1.27
N PHE A 188 -8.99 -1.98 -2.33
CA PHE A 188 -9.25 -2.84 -3.48
C PHE A 188 -7.97 -3.18 -4.23
N ASN A 189 -7.02 -2.25 -4.29
CA ASN A 189 -5.74 -2.44 -4.93
C ASN A 189 -4.89 -3.47 -4.15
N ILE A 190 -4.83 -3.39 -2.82
CA ILE A 190 -4.17 -4.41 -1.99
C ILE A 190 -4.81 -5.79 -2.18
N MET A 191 -6.14 -5.86 -2.08
CA MET A 191 -6.85 -7.15 -2.19
C MET A 191 -6.70 -7.76 -3.58
N THR A 192 -6.81 -6.96 -4.64
CA THR A 192 -6.66 -7.42 -6.02
C THR A 192 -5.24 -7.94 -6.27
N GLY A 193 -4.22 -7.22 -5.81
CA GLY A 193 -2.82 -7.66 -5.97
C GLY A 193 -2.51 -8.96 -5.23
N ILE A 194 -2.93 -9.07 -3.98
CA ILE A 194 -2.69 -10.28 -3.17
C ILE A 194 -3.42 -11.50 -3.75
N GLN A 195 -4.67 -11.31 -4.20
CA GLN A 195 -5.46 -12.38 -4.82
C GLN A 195 -4.91 -12.80 -6.18
N SER A 196 -4.30 -11.88 -6.94
CA SER A 196 -3.68 -12.23 -8.23
C SER A 196 -2.58 -13.28 -8.10
N GLN A 197 -1.96 -13.37 -6.91
CA GLN A 197 -0.89 -14.31 -6.61
C GLN A 197 -1.38 -15.68 -6.10
N THR A 198 -2.68 -15.87 -5.86
CA THR A 198 -3.24 -17.14 -5.40
C THR A 198 -3.03 -18.26 -6.41
N ASP A 199 -3.26 -17.96 -7.69
CA ASP A 199 -3.05 -18.91 -8.78
C ASP A 199 -1.73 -18.67 -9.54
N ASN A 200 -1.13 -17.49 -9.38
CA ASN A 200 0.14 -17.10 -10.02
C ASN A 200 1.14 -16.54 -9.00
N PRO A 201 1.74 -17.38 -8.15
CA PRO A 201 2.66 -16.94 -7.11
C PRO A 201 3.90 -16.25 -7.71
N LEU A 202 4.44 -15.26 -7.00
CA LEU A 202 5.69 -14.61 -7.39
C LEU A 202 6.88 -15.57 -7.26
N PRO A 203 7.98 -15.34 -8.03
CA PRO A 203 9.20 -16.12 -7.88
C PRO A 203 9.72 -16.06 -6.44
N GLY A 204 9.88 -17.22 -5.80
CA GLY A 204 10.31 -17.35 -4.40
C GLY A 204 9.18 -17.66 -3.41
N ASP A 205 7.92 -17.45 -3.80
CA ASP A 205 6.76 -17.86 -2.98
C ASP A 205 6.26 -19.27 -3.32
N ALA A 206 6.50 -19.70 -4.57
CA ALA A 206 6.20 -21.05 -5.01
C ALA A 206 7.05 -22.07 -4.25
N ILE A 207 6.38 -22.97 -3.55
CA ILE A 207 7.03 -24.06 -2.83
C ILE A 207 7.59 -25.04 -3.86
N THR A 208 8.85 -25.41 -3.69
CA THR A 208 9.53 -26.35 -4.59
C THR A 208 10.30 -27.45 -3.84
N ASP A 209 10.38 -27.35 -2.50
CA ASP A 209 11.02 -28.34 -1.62
C ASP A 209 9.99 -28.93 -0.62
N LEU A 210 10.09 -30.23 -0.39
CA LEU A 210 9.33 -30.96 0.62
C LEU A 210 9.51 -30.39 2.03
N LYS A 211 10.68 -29.80 2.34
CA LYS A 211 10.95 -29.19 3.65
C LYS A 211 10.11 -27.95 3.93
N GLU A 212 9.63 -27.30 2.88
CA GLU A 212 8.84 -26.07 2.95
C GLU A 212 7.32 -26.35 2.95
N MET A 213 6.92 -27.59 2.65
CA MET A 213 5.51 -27.98 2.67
C MET A 213 4.95 -28.07 4.08
N ASP A 214 3.72 -27.62 4.24
CA ASP A 214 2.92 -28.01 5.41
C ASP A 214 2.37 -29.44 5.21
N TYR A 215 2.77 -30.36 6.08
CA TYR A 215 2.38 -31.77 6.02
C TYR A 215 0.90 -32.00 6.35
N ASP A 216 0.19 -30.98 6.86
CA ASP A 216 -1.26 -31.00 7.03
C ASP A 216 -2.03 -30.71 5.72
N THR A 217 -1.33 -30.44 4.62
CA THR A 217 -1.94 -30.33 3.28
C THR A 217 -2.58 -31.67 2.91
N SER A 218 -3.91 -31.73 3.00
CA SER A 218 -4.68 -32.95 2.80
C SER A 218 -4.43 -33.56 1.42
N ILE A 219 -3.77 -34.72 1.39
CA ILE A 219 -3.51 -35.52 0.19
C ILE A 219 -4.82 -36.02 -0.44
N GLU A 220 -5.91 -36.09 0.34
CA GLU A 220 -7.19 -36.70 -0.05
C GLU A 220 -8.11 -35.77 -0.85
N ALA A 221 -7.85 -34.47 -0.89
CA ALA A 221 -8.80 -33.48 -1.39
C ALA A 221 -8.58 -33.05 -2.85
N GLY A 222 -7.77 -33.78 -3.62
CA GLY A 222 -7.57 -33.54 -5.04
C GLY A 222 -7.17 -34.84 -5.71
N GLU A 223 -7.83 -35.19 -6.82
CA GLU A 223 -7.38 -36.27 -7.69
C GLU A 223 -5.91 -36.00 -8.04
N LEU A 224 -5.00 -36.79 -7.46
CA LEU A 224 -3.59 -36.80 -7.83
C LEU A 224 -3.50 -37.31 -9.26
N ASP A 225 -3.73 -36.42 -10.21
CA ASP A 225 -3.65 -36.75 -11.62
C ASP A 225 -2.18 -36.75 -12.04
N SER A 226 -1.47 -37.82 -11.70
CA SER A 226 -0.28 -38.18 -12.48
C SER A 226 0.13 -39.63 -12.29
N HIS A 227 0.38 -40.28 -13.42
CA HIS A 227 0.98 -41.61 -13.53
C HIS A 227 2.48 -41.64 -13.12
N SER A 228 2.96 -40.69 -12.30
CA SER A 228 4.37 -40.57 -11.86
C SER A 228 4.51 -39.80 -10.54
N GLU A 229 5.40 -40.24 -9.64
CA GLU A 229 5.64 -39.60 -8.34
C GLU A 229 5.97 -38.09 -8.42
N LEU A 230 6.71 -37.66 -9.46
CA LEU A 230 7.08 -36.27 -9.66
C LEU A 230 5.89 -35.35 -9.94
N GLY A 231 4.88 -35.83 -10.67
CA GLY A 231 3.66 -35.08 -10.95
C GLY A 231 2.84 -34.87 -9.67
N SER A 232 2.74 -35.89 -8.83
CA SER A 232 2.07 -35.83 -7.54
C SER A 232 2.72 -34.79 -6.61
N PHE A 233 4.05 -34.74 -6.54
CA PHE A 233 4.75 -33.72 -5.74
C PHE A 233 4.50 -32.29 -6.25
N ASN A 234 4.54 -32.07 -7.58
CA ASN A 234 4.25 -30.75 -8.14
C ASN A 234 2.82 -30.27 -7.83
N THR A 235 1.84 -31.18 -7.88
CA THR A 235 0.45 -30.83 -7.51
C THR A 235 0.30 -30.49 -6.03
N LEU A 236 1.01 -31.19 -5.14
CA LEU A 236 1.02 -30.91 -3.70
C LEU A 236 1.69 -29.56 -3.40
N PHE A 237 2.83 -29.28 -4.04
CA PHE A 237 3.52 -28.00 -3.90
C PHE A 237 2.67 -26.81 -4.35
N ALA A 238 2.00 -26.93 -5.50
CA ALA A 238 1.10 -25.90 -5.99
C ALA A 238 -0.08 -25.68 -5.04
N ARG A 239 -0.64 -26.77 -4.49
CA ARG A 239 -1.74 -26.70 -3.52
C ARG A 239 -1.33 -26.04 -2.21
N ASP A 240 -0.19 -26.42 -1.63
CA ASP A 240 0.28 -25.81 -0.39
C ASP A 240 0.63 -24.33 -0.57
N THR A 241 1.24 -23.98 -1.72
CA THR A 241 1.48 -22.58 -2.10
C THR A 241 0.17 -21.79 -2.13
N LYS A 242 -0.85 -22.34 -2.80
CA LYS A 242 -2.19 -21.73 -2.88
C LYS A 242 -2.83 -21.58 -1.51
N ASN A 243 -2.83 -22.63 -0.68
CA ASN A 243 -3.41 -22.60 0.68
C ASN A 243 -2.77 -21.51 1.55
N LYS A 244 -1.43 -21.37 1.50
CA LYS A 244 -0.71 -20.32 2.24
C LYS A 244 -1.09 -18.93 1.74
N GLN A 245 -1.21 -18.75 0.43
CA GLN A 245 -1.63 -17.48 -0.16
C GLN A 245 -3.09 -17.13 0.19
N GLU A 246 -4.00 -18.11 0.19
CA GLU A 246 -5.40 -17.92 0.61
C GLU A 246 -5.52 -17.54 2.09
N THR A 247 -4.71 -18.18 2.95
CA THR A 247 -4.66 -17.86 4.38
C THR A 247 -4.19 -16.41 4.59
N LEU A 248 -3.12 -16.01 3.90
CA LEU A 248 -2.61 -14.64 3.98
C LEU A 248 -3.60 -13.62 3.42
N SER A 249 -4.25 -13.92 2.29
CA SER A 249 -5.32 -13.07 1.73
C SER A 249 -6.48 -12.90 2.71
N THR A 250 -6.86 -13.95 3.44
CA THR A 250 -7.92 -13.89 4.45
C THR A 250 -7.52 -13.02 5.64
N ASN A 251 -6.27 -13.14 6.10
CA ASN A 251 -5.74 -12.30 7.18
C ASN A 251 -5.64 -10.83 6.76
N MET A 252 -5.17 -10.56 5.54
CA MET A 252 -5.12 -9.20 5.01
C MET A 252 -6.50 -8.58 4.89
N TYR A 253 -7.47 -9.32 4.35
CA TYR A 253 -8.85 -8.85 4.27
C TYR A 253 -9.40 -8.46 5.64
N ARG A 254 -9.26 -9.34 6.63
CA ARG A 254 -9.69 -9.08 8.02
C ARG A 254 -9.03 -7.82 8.57
N GLN A 255 -7.72 -7.68 8.39
CA GLN A 255 -6.99 -6.54 8.93
C GLN A 255 -7.36 -5.22 8.25
N MET A 256 -7.59 -5.24 6.94
CA MET A 256 -8.04 -4.09 6.19
C MET A 256 -9.46 -3.67 6.59
N MET A 257 -10.35 -4.63 6.88
CA MET A 257 -11.68 -4.36 7.44
C MET A 257 -11.60 -3.72 8.83
N GLU A 258 -10.74 -4.25 9.71
CA GLU A 258 -10.50 -3.64 11.03
C GLU A 258 -9.98 -2.20 10.90
N LEU A 259 -9.03 -1.95 9.99
CA LEU A 259 -8.52 -0.60 9.74
C LEU A 259 -9.62 0.34 9.24
N GLN A 260 -10.52 -0.13 8.38
CA GLN A 260 -11.68 0.65 7.92
C GLN A 260 -12.65 0.96 9.05
N GLU A 261 -12.92 0.02 9.95
CA GLU A 261 -13.75 0.23 11.13
C GLU A 261 -13.15 1.27 12.08
N GLU A 262 -11.84 1.21 12.30
CA GLU A 262 -11.14 2.19 13.14
C GLU A 262 -11.12 3.59 12.51
N VAL A 263 -10.91 3.68 11.18
CA VAL A 263 -11.07 4.93 10.42
C VAL A 263 -12.49 5.49 10.54
N TYR A 264 -13.51 4.65 10.37
CA TYR A 264 -14.90 5.05 10.54
C TYR A 264 -15.15 5.58 11.95
N GLY A 265 -14.67 4.85 12.95
CA GLY A 265 -14.72 5.25 14.35
C GLY A 265 -14.08 6.62 14.59
N ALA A 266 -12.93 6.88 13.97
CA ALA A 266 -12.21 8.15 14.06
C ALA A 266 -12.98 9.33 13.43
N ILE A 267 -13.55 9.15 12.24
CA ILE A 267 -14.16 10.27 11.49
C ILE A 267 -15.65 10.48 11.77
N SER A 268 -16.38 9.47 12.26
CA SER A 268 -17.85 9.52 12.43
C SER A 268 -18.35 10.72 13.25
N GLY A 269 -17.61 11.07 14.31
CA GLY A 269 -17.89 12.24 15.15
C GLY A 269 -17.59 13.57 14.46
N MET A 270 -16.64 13.58 13.53
CA MET A 270 -16.13 14.78 12.84
C MET A 270 -16.94 15.17 11.59
N LEU A 271 -17.62 14.20 10.98
CA LEU A 271 -18.46 14.42 9.81
C LEU A 271 -19.75 15.17 10.19
N ALA A 272 -20.17 16.12 9.36
CA ALA A 272 -21.51 16.71 9.41
C ALA A 272 -22.53 15.82 8.68
N ALA A 273 -23.82 16.06 8.89
CA ALA A 273 -24.87 15.29 8.23
C ALA A 273 -24.76 15.44 6.70
N GLY A 274 -24.77 14.32 6.00
CA GLY A 274 -24.61 14.26 4.55
C GLY A 274 -23.16 14.26 4.07
N GLU A 275 -22.18 14.56 4.92
CA GLU A 275 -20.75 14.43 4.60
C GLU A 275 -20.30 12.97 4.65
N GLY A 276 -19.22 12.68 3.92
CA GLY A 276 -18.63 11.36 3.86
C GLY A 276 -17.32 11.33 3.08
N ILE A 277 -16.72 10.16 3.08
CA ILE A 277 -15.60 9.80 2.22
C ILE A 277 -16.03 8.64 1.32
N SER A 278 -15.41 8.57 0.15
CA SER A 278 -15.67 7.51 -0.80
C SER A 278 -14.42 7.19 -1.58
N SER A 279 -14.26 5.92 -1.93
CA SER A 279 -13.31 5.45 -2.91
C SER A 279 -14.04 4.70 -4.00
N ARG A 280 -13.57 4.84 -5.25
CA ARG A 280 -14.04 4.09 -6.39
C ARG A 280 -12.84 3.67 -7.23
N THR A 281 -12.77 2.39 -7.48
CA THR A 281 -11.80 1.73 -8.35
C THR A 281 -12.57 0.90 -9.38
N ASP A 282 -11.86 0.32 -10.36
CA ASP A 282 -12.46 -0.62 -11.30
C ASP A 282 -12.95 -1.90 -10.61
N SER A 283 -12.31 -2.28 -9.49
CA SER A 283 -12.67 -3.45 -8.68
C SER A 283 -13.87 -3.23 -7.76
N GLY A 284 -14.28 -1.98 -7.53
CA GLY A 284 -15.41 -1.70 -6.65
C GLY A 284 -15.42 -0.28 -6.07
N ALA A 285 -16.44 -0.01 -5.25
CA ALA A 285 -16.58 1.27 -4.58
C ALA A 285 -16.97 1.10 -3.10
N MET A 286 -16.42 1.96 -2.26
CA MET A 286 -16.72 2.04 -0.83
C MET A 286 -17.12 3.45 -0.45
N PHE A 287 -18.09 3.55 0.45
CA PHE A 287 -18.64 4.82 0.90
C PHE A 287 -18.83 4.77 2.40
N VAL A 288 -18.31 5.80 3.07
CA VAL A 288 -18.60 6.08 4.46
C VAL A 288 -19.29 7.43 4.50
N ARG A 289 -20.56 7.46 4.90
CA ARG A 289 -21.35 8.69 4.95
C ARG A 289 -22.07 8.80 6.29
N LYS A 290 -22.11 10.01 6.85
CA LYS A 290 -22.96 10.30 8.00
C LYS A 290 -24.38 10.55 7.51
N VAL A 291 -25.26 9.61 7.81
CA VAL A 291 -26.68 9.66 7.44
C VAL A 291 -27.47 10.29 8.57
N MET A 292 -28.48 11.11 8.26
CA MET A 292 -29.37 11.62 9.30
C MET A 292 -30.24 10.49 9.85
N LYS A 293 -30.56 10.52 11.14
CA LYS A 293 -31.45 9.54 11.75
C LYS A 293 -32.79 9.41 11.00
N THR A 294 -33.36 10.54 10.56
CA THR A 294 -34.60 10.57 9.78
C THR A 294 -34.48 9.88 8.41
N GLU A 295 -33.31 9.91 7.78
CA GLU A 295 -33.04 9.19 6.54
C GLU A 295 -32.88 7.69 6.80
N VAL A 296 -32.23 7.30 7.90
CA VAL A 296 -32.12 5.89 8.33
C VAL A 296 -33.50 5.31 8.67
N ASP A 297 -34.29 6.04 9.46
CA ASP A 297 -35.64 5.62 9.87
C ASP A 297 -36.55 5.43 8.65
N LYS A 298 -36.43 6.31 7.64
CA LYS A 298 -37.13 6.18 6.36
C LYS A 298 -36.67 4.95 5.58
N TRP A 299 -35.36 4.72 5.50
CA TRP A 299 -34.80 3.60 4.76
C TRP A 299 -35.18 2.25 5.37
N ILE A 300 -35.22 2.18 6.71
CA ILE A 300 -35.69 0.99 7.44
C ILE A 300 -37.20 0.81 7.31
N SER A 301 -37.99 1.89 7.26
CA SER A 301 -39.45 1.78 7.10
C SER A 301 -39.90 1.38 5.69
N ASP A 302 -39.02 1.54 4.69
CA ASP A 302 -39.26 1.17 3.30
C ASP A 302 -38.92 -0.33 3.02
N TYR A 303 -38.44 -1.07 4.02
CA TYR A 303 -38.18 -2.52 4.01
C TYR A 303 -39.07 -3.28 4.99
#